data_AF-A0A410RFV0-F1
#
_entry.id   AF-A0A410RFV0-F1
#
_cell.length_a   1.000
_cell.length_b   1.000
_cell.length_c   1.000
_cell.angle_alpha   90.00
_cell.angle_beta   90.00
_cell.angle_gamma   90.00
#
_symmetry.space_group_name_H-M   'P 1'
#
loop_
_entity.id
_entity.type
_entity.pdbx_description
1 polymer ?
#
loop_
_entity_poly.entity_id
_entity_poly.type
_entity_poly.pdbx_seq_one_letter_code
_entity_poly.pdbx_strand_id
1 'polypeptide(L)'
;MYNSLLLFAIFAYATAFNAPAPWRGPKPGEAIDAAKSLLNARADVNQLRLDRLVVAVEKAEAEYKKFVDGDDSHAIDHLEERVEHVTGTKCPMRQFQCGGLESQCISNLLVCDGSRDCNNGHDEEEETCVNLVTEGSSWSWNADWGNCISASAHTGKMLITSAKRSKSLSSRVKLGITVTTDELDFGRKDGDRAVTADGLWSFAGRKLVIYPGTPGFPATVCHFEKGNDKHCEGKLVKADTWEKCGTISATRLN
;
A
#
# COMPACT_ATOMS: atom_id res chain seq x y z
N MET A 1 107.52 28.78 -43.75
CA MET A 1 106.43 27.81 -44.06
C MET A 1 107.02 26.42 -43.96
N TYR A 2 106.23 25.45 -43.45
CA TYR A 2 106.59 24.06 -43.10
C TYR A 2 107.20 23.91 -41.69
N ASN A 3 106.42 23.34 -40.74
CA ASN A 3 106.43 21.94 -40.28
C ASN A 3 107.40 21.83 -39.08
N SER A 4 107.22 21.00 -38.05
CA SER A 4 106.28 19.95 -37.70
C SER A 4 106.66 19.56 -36.24
N LEU A 5 105.77 18.84 -35.56
CA LEU A 5 106.11 17.85 -34.52
C LEU A 5 106.87 18.34 -33.27
N LEU A 6 106.15 18.48 -32.16
CA LEU A 6 106.40 17.78 -30.90
C LEU A 6 105.58 18.44 -29.80
N LEU A 7 104.49 17.79 -29.38
CA LEU A 7 104.04 17.72 -28.00
C LEU A 7 102.96 16.62 -27.90
N PHE A 8 103.42 15.38 -28.07
CA PHE A 8 102.75 14.18 -27.60
C PHE A 8 102.81 14.18 -26.07
N ALA A 9 101.80 14.73 -25.40
CA ALA A 9 101.41 14.38 -24.02
C ALA A 9 100.21 15.24 -23.61
N ILE A 10 99.01 14.85 -24.01
CA ILE A 10 97.73 14.90 -23.25
C ILE A 10 96.77 14.07 -24.14
N PHE A 11 96.94 12.74 -24.10
CA PHE A 11 95.93 11.82 -24.56
C PHE A 11 95.52 11.00 -23.34
N ALA A 12 94.21 10.79 -23.21
CA ALA A 12 93.54 10.01 -22.17
C ALA A 12 93.28 10.73 -20.85
N TYR A 13 92.35 11.68 -20.82
CA TYR A 13 91.30 11.70 -19.79
C TYR A 13 90.12 12.55 -20.29
N ALA A 14 88.91 12.11 -20.00
CA ALA A 14 87.62 12.78 -20.25
C ALA A 14 86.95 12.64 -21.64
N THR A 15 86.67 11.42 -22.08
CA THR A 15 85.42 11.11 -22.81
C THR A 15 84.88 9.74 -22.39
N ALA A 16 84.64 9.56 -21.09
CA ALA A 16 83.96 8.38 -20.58
C ALA A 16 82.94 8.78 -19.53
N PHE A 17 81.93 9.58 -19.88
CA PHE A 17 80.72 9.68 -19.07
C PHE A 17 79.50 9.95 -19.95
N ASN A 18 78.44 9.18 -19.68
CA ASN A 18 77.09 9.18 -20.25
C ASN A 18 76.86 8.46 -21.58
N ALA A 19 77.06 7.14 -21.58
CA ALA A 19 76.03 6.28 -22.17
C ALA A 19 74.85 6.20 -21.17
N PRO A 20 73.58 6.37 -21.58
CA PRO A 20 72.45 6.12 -20.70
C PRO A 20 72.52 4.66 -20.23
N ALA A 21 72.35 4.45 -18.92
CA ALA A 21 72.35 3.11 -18.35
C ALA A 21 71.38 2.19 -19.15
N PRO A 22 71.77 0.94 -19.47
CA PRO A 22 70.83 0.03 -20.11
C PRO A 22 69.63 -0.15 -19.20
N TRP A 23 68.43 0.07 -19.73
CA TRP A 23 67.17 -0.12 -19.03
C TRP A 23 67.15 -1.54 -18.42
N ARG A 24 67.39 -1.63 -17.11
CA ARG A 24 67.11 -2.84 -16.34
C ARG A 24 65.61 -2.86 -16.11
N GLY A 25 64.89 -3.66 -16.91
CA GLY A 25 63.48 -3.90 -16.70
C GLY A 25 63.22 -4.43 -15.28
N PRO A 26 61.99 -4.23 -14.75
CA PRO A 26 61.63 -4.63 -13.40
C PRO A 26 61.91 -6.12 -13.18
N LYS A 27 62.42 -6.48 -11.99
CA LYS A 27 62.63 -7.89 -11.63
C LYS A 27 61.29 -8.63 -11.64
N PRO A 28 61.23 -9.91 -12.04
CA PRO A 28 59.96 -10.61 -12.28
C PRO A 28 58.94 -10.56 -11.13
N GLY A 29 59.38 -10.52 -9.87
CA GLY A 29 58.48 -10.38 -8.71
C GLY A 29 57.86 -8.98 -8.55
N GLU A 30 58.61 -7.93 -8.87
CA GLU A 30 58.21 -6.53 -8.71
C GLU A 30 57.10 -6.13 -9.71
N ALA A 31 57.15 -6.71 -10.91
CA ALA A 31 56.11 -6.55 -11.93
C ALA A 31 54.79 -7.25 -11.54
N ILE A 32 54.86 -8.39 -10.85
CA ILE A 32 53.69 -9.13 -10.38
C ILE A 32 53.00 -8.38 -9.23
N ASP A 33 53.78 -7.83 -8.30
CA ASP A 33 53.24 -7.06 -7.18
C ASP A 33 52.63 -5.73 -7.64
N ALA A 34 53.23 -5.07 -8.64
CA ALA A 34 52.65 -3.90 -9.29
C ALA A 34 51.33 -4.25 -10.02
N ALA A 35 51.24 -5.40 -10.69
CA ALA A 35 50.03 -5.85 -11.36
C ALA A 35 48.90 -6.20 -10.36
N LYS A 36 49.23 -6.85 -9.24
CA LYS A 36 48.26 -7.13 -8.16
C LYS A 36 47.74 -5.85 -7.50
N SER A 37 48.64 -4.90 -7.23
CA SER A 37 48.29 -3.57 -6.72
C SER A 37 47.28 -2.86 -7.63
N LEU A 38 47.52 -2.87 -8.95
CA LEU A 38 46.63 -2.26 -9.94
C LEU A 38 45.25 -2.93 -10.00
N LEU A 39 45.22 -4.26 -9.90
CA LEU A 39 43.98 -5.06 -9.86
C LEU A 39 43.15 -4.76 -8.60
N ASN A 40 43.80 -4.69 -7.44
CA ASN A 40 43.14 -4.34 -6.18
C ASN A 40 42.57 -2.93 -6.23
N ALA A 41 43.36 -1.95 -6.70
CA ALA A 41 42.87 -0.57 -6.86
C ALA A 41 41.64 -0.49 -7.79
N ARG A 42 41.59 -1.32 -8.84
CA ARG A 42 40.42 -1.39 -9.73
C ARG A 42 39.21 -2.06 -9.07
N ALA A 43 39.43 -3.08 -8.23
CA ALA A 43 38.39 -3.69 -7.43
C ALA A 43 37.80 -2.69 -6.43
N ASP A 44 38.65 -1.94 -5.73
CA ASP A 44 38.24 -0.91 -4.76
C ASP A 44 37.40 0.20 -5.42
N VAL A 45 37.82 0.66 -6.61
CA VAL A 45 37.06 1.66 -7.39
C VAL A 45 35.70 1.12 -7.82
N ASN A 46 35.63 -0.15 -8.20
CA ASN A 46 34.35 -0.77 -8.55
C ASN A 46 33.47 -0.98 -7.31
N GLN A 47 34.05 -1.28 -6.16
CA GLN A 47 33.32 -1.42 -4.90
C GLN A 47 32.66 -0.09 -4.50
N LEU A 48 33.38 1.02 -4.60
CA LEU A 48 32.81 2.36 -4.37
C LEU A 48 31.66 2.70 -5.33
N ARG A 49 31.71 2.21 -6.59
CA ARG A 49 30.61 2.37 -7.54
C ARG A 49 29.39 1.54 -7.13
N LEU A 50 29.61 0.31 -6.65
CA LEU A 50 28.54 -0.54 -6.15
C LEU A 50 27.88 0.09 -4.92
N ASP A 51 28.65 0.59 -3.96
CA ASP A 51 28.12 1.26 -2.76
C ASP A 51 27.27 2.47 -3.12
N ARG A 52 27.72 3.27 -4.09
CA ARG A 52 26.95 4.42 -4.59
C ARG A 52 25.65 4.01 -5.28
N LEU A 53 25.66 2.90 -6.01
CA LEU A 53 24.46 2.37 -6.66
C LEU A 53 23.47 1.83 -5.62
N VAL A 54 23.94 1.14 -4.58
CA VAL A 54 23.08 0.68 -3.48
C VAL A 54 22.34 1.85 -2.84
N VAL A 55 23.06 2.92 -2.47
CA VAL A 55 22.43 4.12 -1.89
C VAL A 55 21.45 4.79 -2.87
N ALA A 56 21.76 4.79 -4.16
CA ALA A 56 20.87 5.35 -5.17
C ALA A 56 19.58 4.52 -5.33
N VAL A 57 19.68 3.19 -5.24
CA VAL A 57 18.53 2.28 -5.26
C VAL A 57 17.67 2.48 -4.01
N GLU A 58 18.27 2.49 -2.81
CA GLU A 58 17.54 2.74 -1.56
C GLU A 58 16.80 4.08 -1.59
N LYS A 59 17.44 5.12 -2.13
CA LYS A 59 16.81 6.44 -2.30
C LYS A 59 15.65 6.38 -3.29
N ALA A 60 15.83 5.70 -4.43
CA ALA A 60 14.78 5.55 -5.43
C ALA A 60 13.58 4.75 -4.89
N GLU A 61 13.83 3.69 -4.11
CA GLU A 61 12.79 2.92 -3.42
C GLU A 61 12.04 3.77 -2.39
N ALA A 62 12.76 4.59 -1.61
CA ALA A 62 12.15 5.50 -0.65
C ALA A 62 11.31 6.61 -1.32
N GLU A 63 11.75 7.13 -2.46
CA GLU A 63 10.97 8.07 -3.27
C GLU A 63 9.74 7.39 -3.89
N TYR A 64 9.89 6.18 -4.45
CA TYR A 64 8.78 5.38 -4.98
C TYR A 64 7.74 5.07 -3.90
N LYS A 65 8.18 4.69 -2.70
CA LYS A 65 7.29 4.43 -1.56
C LYS A 65 6.46 5.65 -1.17
N LYS A 66 6.99 6.88 -1.29
CA LYS A 66 6.20 8.10 -1.05
C LYS A 66 5.11 8.34 -2.08
N PHE A 67 5.26 7.83 -3.31
CA PHE A 67 4.21 7.90 -4.34
C PHE A 67 3.16 6.79 -4.15
N VAL A 68 3.60 5.59 -3.75
CA VAL A 68 2.69 4.46 -3.47
C VAL A 68 1.88 4.67 -2.19
N ASP A 69 2.53 5.15 -1.13
CA ASP A 69 1.87 5.52 0.14
C ASP A 69 1.32 6.97 0.10
N GLY A 70 1.55 7.69 -1.01
CA GLY A 70 1.14 9.06 -1.22
C GLY A 70 -0.32 9.15 -1.69
N ASP A 71 -1.08 9.97 -0.99
CA ASP A 71 -2.51 10.26 -1.18
C ASP A 71 -2.90 10.63 -2.64
N ASP A 72 -1.93 11.03 -3.47
CA ASP A 72 -2.15 11.47 -4.85
C ASP A 72 -2.60 10.34 -5.81
N SER A 73 -2.24 9.07 -5.55
CA SER A 73 -2.74 7.93 -6.35
C SER A 73 -4.24 7.72 -6.15
N HIS A 74 -4.73 7.93 -4.93
CA HIS A 74 -6.15 7.78 -4.57
C HIS A 74 -6.93 9.08 -4.74
N ALA A 75 -6.26 10.21 -4.92
CA ALA A 75 -6.93 11.49 -5.15
C ALA A 75 -7.81 11.47 -6.40
N ILE A 76 -7.38 10.78 -7.47
CA ILE A 76 -8.20 10.63 -8.69
C ILE A 76 -9.38 9.69 -8.43
N ASP A 77 -9.15 8.53 -7.80
CA ASP A 77 -10.21 7.56 -7.47
C ASP A 77 -11.30 8.18 -6.58
N HIS A 78 -10.88 8.90 -5.55
CA HIS A 78 -11.77 9.61 -4.62
C HIS A 78 -12.52 10.77 -5.31
N LEU A 79 -11.89 11.45 -6.28
CA LEU A 79 -12.59 12.46 -7.09
C LEU A 79 -13.60 11.82 -8.04
N GLU A 80 -13.27 10.71 -8.69
CA GLU A 80 -14.17 9.97 -9.56
C GLU A 80 -15.41 9.50 -8.79
N GLU A 81 -15.22 8.93 -7.61
CA GLU A 81 -16.36 8.51 -6.79
C GLU A 81 -17.18 9.68 -6.25
N ARG A 82 -16.56 10.77 -5.80
CA ARG A 82 -17.33 11.96 -5.38
C ARG A 82 -18.17 12.50 -6.53
N VAL A 83 -17.65 12.43 -7.75
CA VAL A 83 -18.41 12.73 -8.96
C VAL A 83 -19.53 11.70 -9.16
N GLU A 84 -19.29 10.40 -9.04
CA GLU A 84 -20.33 9.36 -9.13
C GLU A 84 -21.42 9.51 -8.06
N HIS A 85 -21.06 9.87 -6.82
CA HIS A 85 -21.99 10.09 -5.72
C HIS A 85 -22.89 11.31 -5.98
N VAL A 86 -22.31 12.40 -6.51
CA VAL A 86 -23.05 13.63 -6.83
C VAL A 86 -23.88 13.48 -8.11
N THR A 87 -23.35 12.80 -9.13
CA THR A 87 -24.03 12.59 -10.42
C THR A 87 -25.08 11.48 -10.35
N GLY A 88 -24.97 10.59 -9.35
CA GLY A 88 -25.83 9.44 -9.17
C GLY A 88 -25.52 8.32 -10.16
N THR A 89 -25.63 7.07 -9.70
CA THR A 89 -25.57 5.93 -10.61
C THR A 89 -26.77 5.97 -11.54
N LYS A 90 -26.55 5.77 -12.85
CA LYS A 90 -27.64 5.64 -13.84
C LYS A 90 -28.51 4.40 -13.61
N CYS A 91 -28.09 3.50 -12.75
CA CYS A 91 -28.79 2.27 -12.43
C CYS A 91 -29.84 2.44 -11.32
N PRO A 92 -30.98 1.76 -11.44
CA PRO A 92 -31.97 1.59 -10.37
C PRO A 92 -31.39 1.09 -9.04
N MET A 93 -32.16 1.23 -7.97
CA MET A 93 -31.78 0.67 -6.67
C MET A 93 -31.52 -0.84 -6.76
N ARG A 94 -30.50 -1.29 -6.03
CA ARG A 94 -30.05 -2.71 -5.97
C ARG A 94 -29.49 -3.24 -7.30
N GLN A 95 -29.08 -2.34 -8.19
CA GLN A 95 -28.33 -2.68 -9.38
C GLN A 95 -26.91 -2.12 -9.30
N PHE A 96 -26.00 -2.82 -9.96
CA PHE A 96 -24.59 -2.49 -10.09
C PHE A 96 -24.32 -1.97 -11.50
N GLN A 97 -23.60 -0.86 -11.59
CA GLN A 97 -23.19 -0.25 -12.85
C GLN A 97 -21.88 -0.91 -13.29
N CYS A 98 -21.89 -1.55 -14.46
CA CYS A 98 -20.70 -2.22 -15.02
C CYS A 98 -19.56 -1.26 -15.38
N GLY A 99 -19.81 0.05 -15.36
CA GLY A 99 -18.83 1.07 -15.77
C GLY A 99 -18.63 1.13 -17.28
N GLY A 100 -17.72 2.00 -17.72
CA GLY A 100 -17.39 2.19 -19.14
C GLY A 100 -18.41 3.01 -19.95
N LEU A 101 -18.28 2.95 -21.27
CA LEU A 101 -19.14 3.68 -22.23
C LEU A 101 -20.55 3.10 -22.34
N GLU A 102 -20.72 1.82 -22.01
CA GLU A 102 -22.02 1.16 -22.00
C GLU A 102 -22.67 1.32 -20.62
N SER A 103 -23.90 1.81 -20.59
CA SER A 103 -24.69 1.94 -19.36
C SER A 103 -25.41 0.64 -19.04
N GLN A 104 -24.64 -0.44 -18.86
CA GLN A 104 -25.18 -1.74 -18.47
C GLN A 104 -25.33 -1.81 -16.95
N CYS A 105 -26.54 -2.16 -16.52
CA CYS A 105 -26.87 -2.40 -15.11
C CYS A 105 -27.20 -3.88 -14.90
N ILE A 106 -26.59 -4.49 -13.90
CA ILE A 106 -26.86 -5.87 -13.47
C ILE A 106 -27.37 -5.90 -12.04
N SER A 107 -27.92 -7.03 -11.59
CA SER A 107 -28.36 -7.18 -10.21
C SER A 107 -27.17 -7.23 -9.25
N ASN A 108 -27.28 -6.61 -8.06
CA ASN A 108 -26.25 -6.69 -7.02
C ASN A 108 -25.92 -8.12 -6.55
N LEU A 109 -26.80 -9.09 -6.85
CA LEU A 109 -26.58 -10.49 -6.51
C LEU A 109 -25.62 -11.21 -7.46
N LEU A 110 -25.42 -10.66 -8.66
CA LEU A 110 -24.57 -11.20 -9.72
C LEU A 110 -23.12 -10.73 -9.59
N VAL A 111 -22.87 -9.66 -8.84
CA VAL A 111 -21.51 -9.15 -8.64
C VAL A 111 -20.69 -10.13 -7.81
N CYS A 112 -19.53 -10.53 -8.32
CA CYS A 112 -18.62 -11.47 -7.68
C CYS A 112 -19.30 -12.80 -7.37
N ASP A 113 -20.18 -13.27 -8.24
CA ASP A 113 -20.82 -14.56 -8.10
C ASP A 113 -20.01 -15.71 -8.77
N GLY A 114 -19.02 -15.36 -9.58
CA GLY A 114 -18.17 -16.29 -10.34
C GLY A 114 -18.57 -16.43 -11.81
N SER A 115 -19.59 -15.71 -12.26
CA SER A 115 -20.05 -15.61 -13.65
C SER A 115 -19.85 -14.18 -14.16
N ARG A 116 -19.39 -14.04 -15.40
CA ARG A 116 -19.21 -12.73 -16.03
C ARG A 116 -20.55 -12.27 -16.61
N ASP A 117 -21.25 -11.38 -15.92
CA ASP A 117 -22.54 -10.82 -16.33
C ASP A 117 -22.42 -9.44 -16.99
N CYS A 118 -21.39 -8.66 -16.64
CA CYS A 118 -21.08 -7.45 -17.40
C CYS A 118 -20.38 -7.78 -18.73
N ASN A 119 -20.72 -7.06 -19.80
CA ASN A 119 -20.06 -7.20 -21.11
C ASN A 119 -18.54 -6.99 -21.02
N ASN A 120 -18.11 -6.06 -20.17
CA ASN A 120 -16.71 -5.79 -19.87
C ASN A 120 -16.14 -6.66 -18.75
N GLY A 121 -16.96 -7.45 -18.04
CA GLY A 121 -16.57 -8.31 -16.91
C GLY A 121 -16.19 -7.62 -15.61
N HIS A 122 -16.49 -6.33 -15.48
CA HIS A 122 -16.14 -5.53 -14.31
C HIS A 122 -16.73 -6.08 -13.00
N ASP A 123 -17.83 -6.82 -13.09
CA ASP A 123 -18.47 -7.51 -11.97
C ASP A 123 -17.65 -8.66 -11.37
N GLU A 124 -16.68 -9.19 -12.11
CA GLU A 124 -15.81 -10.31 -11.69
C GLU A 124 -14.33 -9.92 -11.66
N GLU A 125 -14.01 -8.64 -11.81
CA GLU A 125 -12.64 -8.14 -11.68
C GLU A 125 -12.13 -8.24 -10.24
N GLU A 126 -10.83 -8.44 -10.09
CA GLU A 126 -10.20 -8.61 -8.78
C GLU A 126 -10.46 -7.40 -7.87
N GLU A 127 -10.38 -6.18 -8.43
CA GLU A 127 -10.62 -4.92 -7.74
C GLU A 127 -12.07 -4.79 -7.22
N THR A 128 -13.06 -5.26 -7.98
CA THR A 128 -14.47 -5.27 -7.57
C THR A 128 -14.72 -6.31 -6.48
N CYS A 129 -14.04 -7.45 -6.56
CA CYS A 129 -14.25 -8.61 -5.69
C CYS A 129 -13.34 -8.67 -4.46
N VAL A 130 -12.64 -7.57 -4.14
CA VAL A 130 -11.86 -7.45 -2.91
C VAL A 130 -12.79 -7.43 -1.69
N ASN A 131 -12.50 -8.30 -0.72
CA ASN A 131 -13.12 -8.21 0.60
C ASN A 131 -12.29 -7.29 1.50
N LEU A 132 -12.79 -6.09 1.76
CA LEU A 132 -12.11 -5.11 2.60
C LEU A 132 -12.17 -5.45 4.10
N VAL A 133 -13.20 -6.20 4.51
CA VAL A 133 -13.42 -6.64 5.90
C VAL A 133 -13.06 -8.12 6.03
N THR A 134 -11.76 -8.39 6.10
CA THR A 134 -11.21 -9.75 6.24
C THR A 134 -11.26 -10.22 7.70
N GLU A 135 -11.25 -11.54 7.89
CA GLU A 135 -11.06 -12.14 9.22
C GLU A 135 -9.75 -11.64 9.85
N GLY A 136 -9.81 -11.30 11.13
CA GLY A 136 -8.70 -10.71 11.88
C GLY A 136 -8.53 -9.20 11.70
N SER A 137 -9.22 -8.55 10.75
CA SER A 137 -9.15 -7.10 10.60
C SER A 137 -9.78 -6.40 11.80
N SER A 138 -9.10 -5.35 12.29
CA SER A 138 -9.54 -4.54 13.41
C SER A 138 -9.78 -3.11 12.96
N TRP A 139 -10.82 -2.49 13.53
CA TRP A 139 -11.25 -1.16 13.13
C TRP A 139 -11.61 -0.34 14.36
N SER A 140 -11.24 0.94 14.34
CA SER A 140 -11.75 1.94 15.27
C SER A 140 -13.02 2.53 14.69
N TRP A 141 -14.10 2.60 15.46
CA TRP A 141 -15.34 3.21 15.00
C TRP A 141 -15.79 4.31 15.95
N ASN A 142 -16.48 5.29 15.38
CA ASN A 142 -17.08 6.40 16.09
C ASN A 142 -18.55 6.47 15.69
N ALA A 143 -19.45 6.43 16.67
CA ALA A 143 -20.88 6.63 16.44
C ALA A 143 -21.33 7.95 17.03
N ASP A 144 -22.08 8.71 16.24
CA ASP A 144 -22.86 9.85 16.69
C ASP A 144 -24.34 9.46 16.70
N TRP A 145 -24.92 9.42 17.90
CA TRP A 145 -26.28 8.97 18.13
C TRP A 145 -27.25 10.14 17.97
N GLY A 146 -28.29 9.93 17.16
CA GLY A 146 -29.45 10.79 17.08
C GLY A 146 -30.62 10.22 17.88
N ASN A 147 -31.82 10.27 17.29
CA ASN A 147 -33.09 10.17 18.01
C ASN A 147 -33.47 8.76 18.52
N CYS A 148 -32.68 7.72 18.25
CA CYS A 148 -33.07 6.34 18.59
C CYS A 148 -32.63 5.89 19.98
N ILE A 149 -31.48 6.38 20.45
CA ILE A 149 -30.91 6.00 21.73
C ILE A 149 -30.34 7.26 22.36
N SER A 150 -30.71 7.53 23.61
CA SER A 150 -30.09 8.59 24.41
C SER A 150 -28.72 8.12 24.92
N ALA A 151 -27.77 7.97 24.01
CA ALA A 151 -26.38 7.66 24.31
C ALA A 151 -25.48 8.78 23.79
N SER A 152 -24.42 9.09 24.54
CA SER A 152 -23.38 10.00 24.04
C SER A 152 -22.64 9.36 22.87
N ALA A 153 -22.17 10.20 21.96
CA ALA A 153 -21.22 9.78 20.94
C ALA A 153 -20.03 9.08 21.61
N HIS A 154 -19.66 7.92 21.09
CA HIS A 154 -18.57 7.14 21.66
C HIS A 154 -17.78 6.45 20.57
N THR A 155 -16.53 6.18 20.93
CA THR A 155 -15.61 5.39 20.14
C THR A 155 -15.58 3.96 20.65
N GLY A 156 -15.29 3.05 19.75
CA GLY A 156 -15.05 1.67 20.12
C GLY A 156 -14.12 1.00 19.11
N LYS A 157 -13.85 -0.28 19.37
CA LYS A 157 -13.12 -1.14 18.45
C LYS A 157 -14.05 -2.23 17.97
N MET A 158 -13.91 -2.60 16.71
CA MET A 158 -14.52 -3.81 16.17
C MET A 158 -13.44 -4.73 15.63
N LEU A 159 -13.63 -6.02 15.84
CA LEU A 159 -12.80 -7.09 15.33
C LEU A 159 -13.66 -8.01 14.48
N ILE A 160 -13.24 -8.25 13.25
CA ILE A 160 -13.87 -9.26 12.39
C ILE A 160 -13.36 -10.63 12.82
N THR A 161 -14.20 -11.41 13.47
CA THR A 161 -13.82 -12.73 14.02
C THR A 161 -13.96 -13.86 13.03
N SER A 162 -14.81 -13.72 12.00
CA SER A 162 -14.88 -14.67 10.90
C SER A 162 -15.38 -14.01 9.62
N ALA A 163 -14.91 -14.47 8.47
CA ALA A 163 -15.39 -14.02 7.16
C ALA A 163 -15.64 -15.21 6.22
N LYS A 164 -16.89 -15.68 6.15
CA LYS A 164 -17.27 -16.90 5.42
C LYS A 164 -18.01 -16.56 4.12
N ARG A 165 -17.39 -16.87 2.99
CA ARG A 165 -17.99 -16.76 1.64
C ARG A 165 -18.51 -18.12 1.19
N SER A 166 -19.79 -18.21 0.86
CA SER A 166 -20.41 -19.46 0.40
C SER A 166 -20.32 -19.57 -1.12
N LYS A 167 -20.14 -20.79 -1.65
CA LYS A 167 -20.18 -21.05 -3.10
C LYS A 167 -21.57 -20.80 -3.71
N SER A 168 -22.63 -20.94 -2.92
CA SER A 168 -24.01 -20.72 -3.37
C SER A 168 -24.44 -19.24 -3.30
N LEU A 169 -23.67 -18.40 -2.61
CA LEU A 169 -23.91 -16.97 -2.50
C LEU A 169 -22.57 -16.26 -2.36
N SER A 170 -21.87 -16.23 -3.49
CA SER A 170 -20.52 -15.68 -3.63
C SER A 170 -20.52 -14.15 -3.66
N SER A 171 -21.64 -13.51 -4.03
CA SER A 171 -21.80 -12.05 -4.02
C SER A 171 -21.79 -11.39 -2.64
N ARG A 172 -21.77 -12.20 -1.57
CA ARG A 172 -21.77 -11.72 -0.18
C ARG A 172 -20.86 -12.57 0.70
N VAL A 173 -20.32 -11.94 1.75
CA VAL A 173 -19.54 -12.62 2.78
C VAL A 173 -20.27 -12.48 4.12
N LYS A 174 -20.52 -13.59 4.79
CA LYS A 174 -21.07 -13.58 6.16
C LYS A 174 -19.94 -13.28 7.13
N LEU A 175 -20.16 -12.30 8.00
CA LEU A 175 -19.17 -11.85 8.97
C LEU A 175 -19.59 -12.20 10.39
N GLY A 176 -18.64 -12.64 11.21
CA GLY A 176 -18.76 -12.59 12.66
C GLY A 176 -17.97 -11.38 13.16
N ILE A 177 -18.55 -10.60 14.05
CA ILE A 177 -17.97 -9.33 14.50
C ILE A 177 -18.05 -9.27 16.02
N THR A 178 -16.95 -8.88 16.65
CA THR A 178 -16.93 -8.54 18.08
C THR A 178 -16.68 -7.05 18.21
N VAL A 179 -17.57 -6.36 18.93
CA VAL A 179 -17.49 -4.92 19.16
C VAL A 179 -17.21 -4.70 20.64
N THR A 180 -16.20 -3.88 20.93
CA THR A 180 -15.85 -3.40 22.27
C THR A 180 -16.04 -1.90 22.30
N THR A 181 -16.80 -1.39 23.26
CA THR A 181 -16.97 0.04 23.49
C THR A 181 -16.09 0.49 24.64
N ASP A 182 -15.41 1.61 24.47
CA ASP A 182 -14.76 2.27 25.59
C ASP A 182 -15.87 2.95 26.41
N GLU A 183 -16.13 2.42 27.62
CA GLU A 183 -16.85 3.04 28.75
C GLU A 183 -17.99 4.04 28.44
N LEU A 184 -19.25 3.59 28.55
CA LEU A 184 -20.39 4.51 28.64
C LEU A 184 -20.40 5.18 30.03
N ASP A 185 -20.19 6.50 30.05
CA ASP A 185 -20.15 7.35 31.25
C ASP A 185 -21.40 7.21 32.15
N PHE A 186 -21.24 6.51 33.28
CA PHE A 186 -21.96 6.73 34.55
C PHE A 186 -21.02 6.60 35.76
N GLY A 187 -19.76 7.00 35.61
CA GLY A 187 -18.81 7.12 36.73
C GLY A 187 -18.41 5.80 37.41
N ARG A 188 -18.58 4.66 36.73
CA ARG A 188 -18.15 3.35 37.23
C ARG A 188 -17.45 2.60 36.09
N LYS A 189 -16.12 2.47 36.22
CA LYS A 189 -15.25 1.63 35.38
C LYS A 189 -15.65 0.17 35.49
N ASP A 190 -16.68 -0.22 34.76
CA ASP A 190 -17.24 -1.57 34.80
C ASP A 190 -16.86 -2.34 33.52
N GLY A 191 -15.53 -2.43 33.28
CA GLY A 191 -14.86 -3.31 32.32
C GLY A 191 -15.19 -3.12 30.82
N ASP A 192 -14.29 -3.57 29.97
CA ASP A 192 -14.54 -3.64 28.52
C ASP A 192 -15.71 -4.59 28.25
N ARG A 193 -16.85 -4.06 27.78
CA ARG A 193 -17.99 -4.87 27.34
C ARG A 193 -17.81 -5.26 25.88
N ALA A 194 -17.56 -6.54 25.64
CA ALA A 194 -17.53 -7.11 24.30
C ALA A 194 -18.91 -7.68 23.93
N VAL A 195 -19.47 -7.21 22.82
CA VAL A 195 -20.72 -7.71 22.24
C VAL A 195 -20.40 -8.38 20.92
N THR A 196 -20.98 -9.56 20.68
CA THR A 196 -20.88 -10.25 19.40
C THR A 196 -22.07 -9.90 18.52
N ALA A 197 -21.82 -9.76 17.22
CA ALA A 197 -22.82 -9.44 16.22
C ALA A 197 -22.50 -10.18 14.92
N ASP A 198 -23.56 -10.53 14.20
CA ASP A 198 -23.44 -11.04 12.83
C ASP A 198 -23.43 -9.86 11.86
N GLY A 199 -22.73 -10.02 10.74
CA GLY A 199 -22.65 -9.02 9.70
C GLY A 199 -22.64 -9.61 8.30
N LEU A 200 -22.65 -8.72 7.32
CA LEU A 200 -22.65 -9.03 5.91
C LEU A 200 -21.78 -8.02 5.16
N TRP A 201 -20.86 -8.52 4.35
CA TRP A 201 -20.17 -7.74 3.33
C TRP A 201 -20.88 -7.94 1.98
N SER A 202 -21.09 -6.85 1.24
CA SER A 202 -21.64 -6.86 -0.11
C SER A 202 -20.67 -6.19 -1.08
N PHE A 203 -20.16 -6.94 -2.08
CA PHE A 203 -19.23 -6.43 -3.09
C PHE A 203 -19.85 -5.34 -3.95
N ALA A 204 -21.05 -5.60 -4.52
CA ALA A 204 -21.76 -4.67 -5.41
C ALA A 204 -21.92 -3.23 -4.89
N GLY A 205 -22.00 -3.05 -3.57
CA GLY A 205 -22.15 -1.74 -2.96
C GLY A 205 -20.96 -1.29 -2.14
N ARG A 206 -19.92 -2.11 -2.00
CA ARG A 206 -18.84 -1.92 -1.02
C ARG A 206 -19.41 -1.55 0.37
N LYS A 207 -20.35 -2.38 0.85
CA LYS A 207 -21.11 -2.13 2.10
C LYS A 207 -20.84 -3.19 3.14
N LEU A 208 -20.49 -2.72 4.34
CA LEU A 208 -20.51 -3.49 5.58
C LEU A 208 -21.85 -3.25 6.28
N VAL A 209 -22.59 -4.33 6.51
CA VAL A 209 -23.81 -4.31 7.31
C VAL A 209 -23.56 -5.09 8.59
N ILE A 210 -23.85 -4.50 9.75
CA ILE A 210 -23.79 -5.16 11.05
C ILE A 210 -25.21 -5.25 11.58
N TYR A 211 -25.67 -6.46 11.85
CA TYR A 211 -26.97 -6.68 12.45
C TYR A 211 -26.90 -6.41 13.94
N PRO A 212 -28.00 -5.96 14.56
CA PRO A 212 -28.00 -5.72 15.99
C PRO A 212 -27.86 -7.05 16.74
N GLY A 213 -26.76 -7.19 17.50
CA GLY A 213 -26.53 -8.36 18.35
C GLY A 213 -27.48 -8.43 19.55
N THR A 214 -28.08 -7.30 19.92
CA THR A 214 -29.03 -7.16 21.03
C THR A 214 -30.30 -6.45 20.57
N PRO A 215 -31.51 -6.92 20.93
CA PRO A 215 -32.75 -6.24 20.61
C PRO A 215 -32.75 -4.78 21.09
N GLY A 216 -33.25 -3.86 20.26
CA GLY A 216 -33.31 -2.42 20.56
C GLY A 216 -32.09 -1.61 20.12
N PHE A 217 -30.99 -2.26 19.72
CA PHE A 217 -29.87 -1.58 19.07
C PHE A 217 -30.14 -1.41 17.56
N PRO A 218 -29.69 -0.31 16.94
CA PRO A 218 -29.80 -0.15 15.50
C PRO A 218 -28.84 -1.07 14.76
N ALA A 219 -29.20 -1.42 13.53
CA ALA A 219 -28.27 -1.99 12.56
C ALA A 219 -27.31 -0.90 12.06
N THR A 220 -26.11 -1.30 11.72
CA THR A 220 -25.09 -0.42 11.16
C THR A 220 -24.96 -0.69 9.68
N VAL A 221 -24.96 0.35 8.86
CA VAL A 221 -24.67 0.26 7.42
C VAL A 221 -23.53 1.23 7.11
N CYS A 222 -22.34 0.69 6.89
CA CYS A 222 -21.14 1.43 6.51
C CYS A 222 -20.84 1.22 5.03
N HIS A 223 -20.48 2.30 4.34
CA HIS A 223 -20.11 2.31 2.94
C HIS A 223 -18.64 2.69 2.79
N PHE A 224 -17.92 1.93 1.97
CA PHE A 224 -16.53 2.17 1.66
C PHE A 224 -16.42 2.90 0.34
N GLU A 225 -15.82 4.08 0.43
CA GLU A 225 -15.46 4.88 -0.73
C GLU A 225 -14.37 4.16 -1.55
N LYS A 226 -14.47 4.21 -2.88
CA LYS A 226 -13.42 3.84 -3.82
C LYS A 226 -12.21 4.76 -3.62
N GLY A 227 -11.02 4.17 -3.61
CA GLY A 227 -9.77 4.87 -3.29
C GLY A 227 -9.50 5.02 -1.79
N ASN A 228 -10.48 4.76 -0.91
CA ASN A 228 -10.27 4.74 0.54
C ASN A 228 -10.75 3.44 1.19
N ASP A 229 -9.98 2.37 0.97
CA ASP A 229 -10.25 1.03 1.50
C ASP A 229 -10.09 0.91 3.03
N LYS A 230 -9.56 1.95 3.68
CA LYS A 230 -9.27 1.97 5.12
C LYS A 230 -10.28 2.78 5.91
N HIS A 231 -11.22 3.43 5.25
CA HIS A 231 -12.24 4.24 5.89
C HIS A 231 -13.63 3.86 5.38
N CYS A 232 -14.62 3.87 6.27
CA CYS A 232 -16.01 3.75 5.87
C CYS A 232 -16.87 4.75 6.62
N GLU A 233 -17.87 5.29 5.93
CA GLU A 233 -18.86 6.18 6.51
C GLU A 233 -20.26 5.60 6.32
N GLY A 234 -21.14 5.86 7.27
CA GLY A 234 -22.37 5.12 7.36
C GLY A 234 -23.46 5.74 8.20
N LYS A 235 -24.53 4.96 8.32
CA LYS A 235 -25.72 5.31 9.08
C LYS A 235 -26.05 4.18 10.04
N LEU A 236 -26.50 4.57 11.23
CA LEU A 236 -27.18 3.68 12.16
C LEU A 236 -28.66 3.73 11.82
N VAL A 237 -29.31 2.58 11.69
CA VAL A 237 -30.72 2.49 11.29
C VAL A 237 -31.48 1.49 12.15
N LYS A 238 -32.77 1.76 12.45
CA LYS A 238 -33.61 0.73 13.08
C LYS A 238 -33.80 -0.44 12.12
N ALA A 239 -33.62 -1.67 12.61
CA ALA A 239 -33.63 -2.86 11.76
C ALA A 239 -35.00 -3.16 11.12
N ASP A 240 -36.09 -2.68 11.73
CA ASP A 240 -37.47 -2.86 11.30
C ASP A 240 -37.96 -1.74 10.37
N THR A 241 -37.79 -0.48 10.76
CA THR A 241 -38.33 0.69 10.03
C THR A 241 -37.35 1.33 9.05
N TRP A 242 -36.07 0.96 9.10
CA TRP A 242 -34.98 1.64 8.36
C TRP A 242 -34.84 3.14 8.68
N GLU A 243 -35.43 3.59 9.78
CA GLU A 243 -35.33 4.96 10.24
C GLU A 243 -33.89 5.27 10.66
N LYS A 244 -33.36 6.41 10.18
CA LYS A 244 -31.99 6.84 10.50
C LYS A 244 -31.90 7.24 11.98
N CYS A 245 -31.06 6.53 12.70
CA CYS A 245 -30.77 6.74 14.11
C CYS A 245 -29.56 7.62 14.39
N GLY A 246 -28.61 7.68 13.47
CA GLY A 246 -27.34 8.34 13.69
C GLY A 246 -26.39 8.13 12.53
N THR A 247 -25.14 8.53 12.73
CA THR A 247 -24.04 8.36 11.78
C THR A 247 -22.91 7.57 12.41
N ILE A 248 -22.21 6.81 11.59
CA ILE A 248 -21.03 6.06 12.01
C ILE A 248 -19.89 6.36 11.04
N SER A 249 -18.68 6.43 11.56
CA SER A 249 -17.46 6.33 10.76
C SER A 249 -16.56 5.27 11.35
N ALA A 250 -15.82 4.56 10.50
CA ALA A 250 -14.83 3.59 10.96
C ALA A 250 -13.55 3.67 10.15
N THR A 251 -12.42 3.45 10.83
CA THR A 251 -11.09 3.49 10.26
C THR A 251 -10.34 2.22 10.62
N ARG A 252 -9.69 1.61 9.62
CA ARG A 252 -8.92 0.39 9.78
C ARG A 252 -7.69 0.63 10.65
N LEU A 253 -7.45 -0.27 11.59
CA LEU A 253 -6.29 -0.22 12.48
C LEU A 253 -5.13 -1.10 11.97
N ASN A 254 -5.45 -2.30 11.50
CA ASN A 254 -4.49 -3.29 11.00
C ASN A 254 -4.94 -3.93 9.68
#